data_AF-A0A026W5S4-F1
#
_entry.id   AF-A0A026W5S4-F1
#
_cell.length_a   1.000
_cell.length_b   1.000
_cell.length_c   1.000
_cell.angle_alpha   90.00
_cell.angle_beta   90.00
_cell.angle_gamma   90.00
#
_symmetry.space_group_name_H-M   'P 1'
#
loop_
_entity.id
_entity.type
_entity.pdbx_description
1 polymer ?
#
loop_
_entity_poly.entity_id
_entity_poly.type
_entity_poly.pdbx_seq_one_letter_code
_entity_poly.pdbx_strand_id
1 'polypeptide(L)'
;MPKVFSNEEYTDTHFVYGFCDGNARAAVREYQRRFPNRRVPDSSVFSNTHLQLRNLGSFRPMNEYDDVRSALRHRRRSERILNRRQNSWTQLDGCPSHYARQVRNWLDEHYAHRWIGRGGPVF
;
A
#
# COMPACT_ATOMS: atom_id res chain seq x y z
N MET A 1 7.82 21.46 -22.50
CA MET A 1 8.23 20.77 -21.24
C MET A 1 7.00 20.15 -20.60
N PRO A 2 7.08 18.95 -19.98
CA PRO A 2 5.93 18.29 -19.35
C PRO A 2 5.32 19.17 -18.25
N LYS A 3 3.99 19.20 -18.12
CA LYS A 3 3.30 20.07 -17.13
C LYS A 3 3.41 19.57 -15.68
N VAL A 4 3.80 18.30 -15.49
CA VAL A 4 3.85 17.60 -14.20
C VAL A 4 5.30 17.15 -13.93
N PHE A 5 5.72 17.19 -12.67
CA PHE A 5 7.04 16.71 -12.24
C PHE A 5 7.06 15.18 -12.06
N SER A 6 8.21 14.57 -12.30
CA SER A 6 8.42 13.15 -12.00
C SER A 6 8.49 12.93 -10.48
N ASN A 7 8.35 11.68 -10.04
CA ASN A 7 8.52 11.37 -8.60
C ASN A 7 9.94 11.67 -8.11
N GLU A 8 10.94 11.50 -8.97
CA GLU A 8 12.34 11.87 -8.66
C GLU A 8 12.45 13.38 -8.43
N GLU A 9 11.92 14.19 -9.35
CA GLU A 9 11.92 15.65 -9.21
C GLU A 9 11.17 16.12 -7.95
N TYR A 10 10.03 15.49 -7.63
CA TYR A 10 9.29 15.81 -6.39
C TYR A 10 10.08 15.42 -5.13
N THR A 11 10.79 14.30 -5.16
CA THR A 11 11.60 13.84 -4.03
C THR A 11 12.76 14.80 -3.78
N ASP A 12 13.48 15.18 -4.84
CA ASP A 12 14.58 16.16 -4.76
C ASP A 12 14.07 17.53 -4.29
N THR A 13 12.90 17.95 -4.78
CA THR A 13 12.23 19.18 -4.35
C THR A 13 11.95 19.16 -2.85
N HIS A 14 11.35 18.09 -2.33
CA HIS A 14 11.07 17.95 -0.90
C HIS A 14 12.36 17.92 -0.05
N PHE A 15 13.37 17.19 -0.51
CA PHE A 15 14.66 17.09 0.16
C PHE A 15 15.34 18.46 0.27
N VAL A 16 15.42 19.20 -0.83
CA VAL A 16 16.04 20.54 -0.85
C VAL A 16 15.20 21.54 -0.04
N TYR A 17 13.87 21.44 -0.06
CA TYR A 17 13.00 22.27 0.78
C TYR A 17 13.29 22.06 2.27
N GLY A 18 13.41 20.81 2.70
CA GLY A 18 13.78 20.44 4.07
C GLY A 18 15.19 20.91 4.43
N PHE A 19 16.16 20.76 3.53
CA PHE A 19 17.53 21.25 3.70
C PHE A 19 17.59 22.78 3.90
N CYS A 20 16.64 23.52 3.33
CA CYS A 20 16.51 24.96 3.49
C CYS A 20 15.55 25.37 4.63
N ASP A 21 15.30 24.50 5.61
CA ASP A 21 14.44 24.73 6.77
C ASP A 21 13.03 25.25 6.40
N GLY A 22 12.49 24.77 5.28
CA GLY A 22 11.17 25.19 4.79
C GLY A 22 11.15 26.55 4.09
N ASN A 23 12.30 27.16 3.80
CA ASN A 23 12.37 28.39 3.00
C ASN A 23 12.36 28.05 1.49
N ALA A 24 11.20 28.25 0.85
CA ALA A 24 11.00 27.91 -0.55
C ALA A 24 11.91 28.69 -1.51
N ARG A 25 12.18 29.98 -1.23
CA ARG A 25 13.04 30.81 -2.09
C ARG A 25 14.50 30.40 -2.02
N ALA A 26 14.97 30.03 -0.82
CA ALA A 26 16.30 29.45 -0.66
C ALA A 26 16.39 28.09 -1.36
N ALA A 27 15.34 27.27 -1.23
CA ALA A 27 15.28 25.95 -1.85
C ALA A 27 15.34 26.01 -3.39
N VAL A 28 14.69 26.99 -4.03
CA VAL A 28 14.80 27.20 -5.49
C VAL A 28 16.24 27.43 -5.91
N ARG A 29 16.96 28.34 -5.23
CA ARG A 29 18.36 28.65 -5.55
C ARG A 29 19.25 27.43 -5.34
N GLU A 30 19.03 26.70 -4.25
CA GLU A 30 19.82 25.51 -3.94
C GLU A 30 19.54 24.35 -4.91
N TYR A 31 18.28 24.19 -5.34
CA TYR A 31 17.91 23.20 -6.34
C TYR A 31 18.59 23.48 -7.68
N GLN A 32 18.55 24.73 -8.14
CA GLN A 32 19.25 25.14 -9.37
C GLN A 32 20.76 24.91 -9.28
N ARG A 33 21.37 25.18 -8.11
CA ARG A 33 22.80 24.94 -7.87
C ARG A 33 23.17 23.46 -7.93
N ARG A 34 22.32 22.57 -7.38
CA ARG A 34 22.55 21.11 -7.36
C ARG A 34 22.26 20.44 -8.70
N PHE A 35 21.27 20.95 -9.44
CA PHE A 35 20.78 20.33 -10.68
C PHE A 35 20.79 21.32 -11.86
N PRO A 36 21.98 21.77 -12.32
CA PRO A 36 22.09 22.86 -13.30
C PRO A 36 21.45 22.55 -14.66
N ASN A 37 21.34 21.27 -15.03
CA ASN A 37 20.77 20.82 -16.30
C ASN A 37 19.30 20.39 -16.21
N ARG A 38 18.67 20.51 -15.03
CA ARG A 38 17.25 20.19 -14.85
C ARG A 38 16.43 21.48 -14.87
N ARG A 39 15.15 21.36 -15.22
CA ARG A 39 14.20 22.47 -15.03
C ARG A 39 14.10 22.80 -13.53
N VAL A 40 13.96 24.09 -13.23
CA VAL A 40 13.83 24.57 -11.86
C VAL A 40 12.34 24.68 -11.51
N PRO A 41 11.85 24.00 -10.46
CA PRO A 41 10.48 24.17 -9.99
C PRO A 41 10.26 25.58 -9.44
N ASP A 42 9.03 26.09 -9.55
CA ASP A 42 8.66 27.32 -8.86
C ASP A 42 8.65 27.12 -7.33
N SER A 43 8.85 28.20 -6.58
CA SER A 43 8.83 28.19 -5.11
C SER A 43 7.57 27.54 -4.51
N SER A 44 6.40 27.72 -5.14
CA SER A 44 5.15 27.10 -4.69
C SER A 44 5.17 25.57 -4.78
N VAL A 45 5.92 25.00 -5.73
CA VAL A 45 6.06 23.55 -5.87
C VAL A 45 6.74 22.97 -4.64
N PHE A 46 7.78 23.63 -4.10
CA PHE A 46 8.48 23.17 -2.89
C PHE A 46 7.55 23.05 -1.68
N SER A 47 6.80 24.11 -1.38
CA SER A 47 5.85 24.11 -0.27
C SER A 47 4.70 23.13 -0.50
N ASN A 48 4.15 23.08 -1.72
CA ASN A 48 3.01 22.21 -2.03
C ASN A 48 3.40 20.73 -1.96
N THR A 49 4.56 20.35 -2.48
CA THR A 49 5.06 18.97 -2.39
C THR A 49 5.22 18.54 -0.94
N HIS A 50 5.78 19.40 -0.07
CA HIS A 50 5.86 19.10 1.36
C HIS A 50 4.47 18.94 2.01
N LEU A 51 3.55 19.87 1.74
CA LEU A 51 2.19 19.81 2.30
C LEU A 51 1.40 18.59 1.82
N GLN A 52 1.53 18.21 0.56
CA GLN A 52 0.90 17.01 0.00
C GLN A 52 1.42 15.75 0.67
N LEU A 53 2.74 15.62 0.85
CA LEU A 53 3.31 14.52 1.62
C LEU A 53 2.81 14.51 3.07
N ARG A 54 2.82 15.66 3.74
CA ARG A 54 2.43 15.76 5.15
C ARG A 54 0.96 15.41 5.39
N ASN A 55 0.08 15.84 4.49
CA ASN A 55 -1.37 15.70 4.68
C ASN A 55 -1.95 14.44 4.02
N LEU A 56 -1.39 14.01 2.89
CA LEU A 56 -1.94 12.94 2.05
C LEU A 56 -1.01 11.72 1.91
N GLY A 57 0.26 11.83 2.31
CA GLY A 57 1.25 10.75 2.13
C GLY A 57 1.64 10.50 0.66
N SER A 58 1.33 11.42 -0.25
CA SER A 58 1.59 11.27 -1.69
C SER A 58 2.00 12.61 -2.32
N PHE A 59 2.88 12.58 -3.32
CA PHE A 59 3.30 13.77 -4.10
C PHE A 59 2.23 14.30 -5.07
N ARG A 60 1.15 13.53 -5.28
CA ARG A 60 0.05 13.92 -6.15
C ARG A 60 -1.20 14.05 -5.28
N PRO A 61 -2.08 15.04 -5.57
CA PRO A 61 -3.41 15.02 -4.98
C PRO A 61 -4.08 13.72 -5.41
N MET A 62 -4.56 12.94 -4.45
CA MET A 62 -5.35 11.75 -4.75
C MET A 62 -6.65 12.23 -5.39
N ASN A 63 -6.78 12.00 -6.68
CA ASN A 63 -8.03 12.24 -7.40
C ASN A 63 -9.01 11.10 -7.10
N GLU A 64 -10.31 11.40 -7.10
CA GLU A 64 -11.40 10.46 -6.79
C GLU A 64 -11.25 9.13 -7.57
N TYR A 65 -10.76 9.20 -8.80
CA TYR A 65 -10.51 8.04 -9.63
C TYR A 65 -9.37 7.12 -9.14
N ASP A 66 -8.32 7.69 -8.54
CA ASP A 66 -7.22 6.93 -7.95
C ASP A 66 -7.65 6.23 -6.65
N ASP A 67 -8.57 6.85 -5.88
CA ASP A 67 -9.19 6.23 -4.71
C ASP A 67 -10.04 5.01 -5.11
N VAL A 68 -10.91 5.15 -6.11
CA VAL A 68 -11.70 4.03 -6.66
C VAL A 68 -10.79 2.89 -7.14
N ARG A 69 -9.70 3.21 -7.84
CA ARG A 69 -8.72 2.19 -8.27
C ARG A 69 -8.01 1.53 -7.09
N SER A 70 -7.66 2.27 -6.05
CA SER A 70 -7.07 1.74 -4.82
C SER A 70 -8.03 0.76 -4.14
N ALA A 71 -9.29 1.17 -3.94
CA ALA A 71 -10.34 0.35 -3.36
C ALA A 71 -10.57 -0.95 -4.17
N LEU A 72 -10.63 -0.86 -5.51
CA LEU A 72 -10.77 -2.02 -6.38
C LEU A 72 -9.57 -2.97 -6.28
N ARG A 73 -8.34 -2.46 -6.17
CA ARG A 73 -7.13 -3.28 -5.96
C ARG A 73 -7.18 -4.01 -4.62
N HIS A 74 -7.58 -3.31 -3.55
CA HIS A 74 -7.76 -3.91 -2.23
C HIS A 74 -8.81 -5.03 -2.27
N ARG A 75 -9.98 -4.77 -2.87
CA ARG A 75 -11.03 -5.78 -3.03
C ARG A 75 -10.55 -7.01 -3.80
N ARG A 76 -9.94 -6.84 -4.98
CA ARG A 76 -9.39 -7.97 -5.77
C ARG A 76 -8.33 -8.76 -4.99
N ARG A 77 -7.49 -8.07 -4.22
CA ARG A 77 -6.50 -8.72 -3.35
C ARG A 77 -7.18 -9.57 -2.28
N SER A 78 -8.20 -9.03 -1.61
CA SER A 78 -8.98 -9.74 -0.60
C SER A 78 -9.71 -10.95 -1.18
N GLU A 79 -10.38 -10.81 -2.32
CA GLU A 79 -11.03 -11.90 -3.04
C GLU A 79 -10.02 -13.01 -3.39
N ARG A 80 -8.83 -12.65 -3.85
CA ARG A 80 -7.76 -13.61 -4.16
C ARG A 80 -7.25 -14.35 -2.91
N ILE A 81 -7.13 -13.65 -1.77
CA ILE A 81 -6.73 -14.27 -0.50
C ILE A 81 -7.80 -15.23 -0.02
N LEU A 82 -9.08 -14.82 -0.06
CA LEU A 82 -10.19 -15.65 0.36
C LEU A 82 -10.30 -16.91 -0.49
N ASN A 83 -10.21 -16.78 -1.82
CA ASN A 83 -10.26 -17.90 -2.75
C ASN A 83 -9.10 -18.90 -2.50
N ARG A 84 -7.89 -18.41 -2.21
CA ARG A 84 -6.78 -19.29 -1.80
C ARG A 84 -7.06 -20.00 -0.48
N ARG A 85 -7.64 -19.33 0.50
CA ARG A 85 -7.94 -19.95 1.81
C ARG A 85 -9.04 -21.01 1.69
N GLN A 86 -10.11 -20.74 0.95
CA GLN A 86 -11.23 -21.69 0.75
C GLN A 86 -10.80 -22.96 -0.02
N ASN A 87 -9.80 -22.83 -0.90
CA ASN A 87 -9.27 -23.94 -1.68
C ASN A 87 -7.97 -24.54 -1.11
N SER A 88 -7.57 -24.16 0.10
CA SER A 88 -6.38 -24.70 0.77
C SER A 88 -6.72 -25.94 1.59
N TRP A 89 -5.71 -26.77 1.83
CA TRP A 89 -5.71 -27.74 2.91
C TRP A 89 -5.52 -27.04 4.26
N THR A 90 -6.22 -27.49 5.30
CA THR A 90 -6.02 -27.03 6.67
C THR A 90 -5.67 -28.19 7.60
N GLN A 91 -4.65 -28.03 8.46
CA GLN A 91 -4.17 -29.06 9.36
C GLN A 91 -4.29 -28.58 10.81
N LEU A 92 -4.91 -29.40 11.66
CA LEU A 92 -5.08 -29.13 13.08
C LEU A 92 -4.02 -29.89 13.91
N ASP A 93 -3.75 -29.38 15.11
CA ASP A 93 -2.77 -29.94 16.06
C ASP A 93 -3.23 -31.24 16.73
N GLY A 94 -4.50 -31.63 16.55
CA GLY A 94 -5.08 -32.84 17.14
C GLY A 94 -5.39 -32.72 18.64
N CYS A 95 -5.34 -31.51 19.22
CA CYS A 95 -5.62 -31.30 20.64
C CYS A 95 -7.07 -31.68 21.00
N PRO A 96 -7.32 -32.43 22.10
CA PRO A 96 -8.67 -32.79 22.53
C PRO A 96 -9.62 -31.63 22.85
N SER A 97 -9.13 -30.40 23.04
CA SER A 97 -10.02 -29.23 23.17
C SER A 97 -10.65 -28.81 21.84
N HIS A 98 -10.09 -29.24 20.69
CA HIS A 98 -10.45 -28.77 19.36
C HIS A 98 -11.22 -29.80 18.50
N TYR A 99 -11.62 -30.97 19.06
CA TYR A 99 -12.31 -32.03 18.29
C TYR A 99 -13.85 -32.08 18.46
N ALA A 100 -14.44 -31.05 19.06
CA ALA A 100 -15.88 -30.98 19.27
C ALA A 100 -16.65 -31.21 17.95
N ARG A 101 -17.78 -31.92 18.02
CA ARG A 101 -18.60 -32.27 16.84
C ARG A 101 -18.98 -31.04 16.00
N GLN A 102 -19.30 -29.92 16.66
CA GLN A 102 -19.64 -28.66 15.98
C GLN A 102 -18.49 -28.12 15.14
N VAL A 103 -17.25 -28.22 15.63
CA VAL A 103 -16.06 -27.78 14.88
C VAL A 103 -15.84 -28.66 13.65
N ARG A 104 -16.01 -29.98 13.79
CA ARG A 104 -15.87 -30.93 12.67
C ARG A 104 -16.93 -30.71 11.59
N ASN A 105 -18.20 -30.56 11.98
CA ASN A 105 -19.28 -30.25 11.05
C ASN A 105 -18.99 -28.96 10.26
N TRP A 106 -18.50 -27.92 10.95
CA TRP A 106 -18.13 -26.66 10.29
C TRP A 106 -16.97 -26.85 9.31
N LEU A 107 -15.94 -27.65 9.66
CA LEU A 107 -14.82 -27.96 8.76
C LEU A 107 -15.26 -28.79 7.55
N ASP A 108 -16.18 -29.74 7.73
CA ASP A 108 -16.73 -30.53 6.64
C ASP A 108 -17.53 -29.66 5.65
N GLU A 109 -18.26 -28.66 6.15
CA GLU A 109 -18.98 -27.70 5.31
C GLU A 109 -18.03 -26.73 4.56
N HIS A 110 -16.97 -26.25 5.22
CA HIS A 110 -16.14 -25.14 4.70
C HIS A 110 -14.86 -25.60 4.00
N TYR A 111 -14.36 -26.80 4.33
CA TYR A 111 -13.12 -27.38 3.84
C TYR A 111 -13.31 -28.83 3.40
N ALA A 112 -14.48 -29.17 2.83
CA ALA A 112 -14.86 -30.52 2.42
C ALA A 112 -13.70 -31.30 1.77
N HIS A 113 -13.32 -32.42 2.41
CA HIS A 113 -12.22 -33.31 2.03
C HIS A 113 -10.82 -32.66 1.94
N ARG A 114 -10.63 -31.48 2.55
CA ARG A 114 -9.39 -30.69 2.53
C ARG A 114 -8.96 -30.27 3.93
N TRP A 115 -9.20 -31.11 4.93
CA TRP A 115 -8.69 -30.87 6.28
C TRP A 115 -8.17 -32.15 6.94
N ILE A 116 -7.11 -31.99 7.73
CA ILE A 116 -6.37 -33.08 8.39
C ILE A 116 -6.50 -32.88 9.91
N GLY A 117 -6.93 -33.92 10.60
CA GLY A 117 -7.12 -33.88 12.05
C GLY A 117 -7.90 -35.07 12.61
N ARG A 118 -7.98 -35.17 13.94
CA ARG A 118 -8.65 -36.28 14.63
C ARG A 118 -10.15 -36.35 14.27
N GLY A 119 -10.55 -37.45 13.62
CA GLY A 119 -11.93 -37.68 13.18
C GLY A 119 -12.33 -36.89 11.92
N GLY A 120 -11.35 -36.40 11.16
CA GLY A 120 -11.53 -35.80 9.85
C GLY A 120 -11.46 -36.81 8.70
N PRO A 121 -11.60 -36.34 7.45
CA PRO A 121 -11.65 -37.19 6.26
C PRO A 121 -10.29 -37.79 5.86
N VAL A 122 -9.18 -37.25 6.39
CA VAL A 122 -7.81 -37.69 6.09
C VAL A 122 -7.02 -37.81 7.40
N PHE A 123 -6.36 -38.96 7.59
CA PHE A 123 -5.55 -39.31 8.77
C PHE A 123 -4.09 -38.89 8.62
#